data_AF-A0A818DB06-F1
#
_entry.id   AF-A0A818DB06-F1
#
_cell.length_a   1.000
_cell.length_b   1.000
_cell.length_c   1.000
_cell.angle_alpha   90.00
_cell.angle_beta   90.00
_cell.angle_gamma   90.00
#
_symmetry.space_group_name_H-M   'P 1'
#
loop_
_entity.id
_entity.type
_entity.pdbx_description
1 polymer ?
#
loop_
_entity_poly.entity_id
_entity_poly.type
_entity_poly.pdbx_seq_one_letter_code
_entity_poly.pdbx_strand_id
1 'polypeptide(L)'
;NVERLFIKGLNQRQYDLEKKKQQEEAELKQTKDIELFISQKWQEAEMNCQILLSKLKLKQRKNLNNLTYLIPKIDEDEYMEIKYIIGILFQMYKRDNCENDKLSSVSLSSLDLQIFQFIQSNDIEKIRKYPYLLHSYTNKIYKFLKFSTLRKLQPYIIPSIIRSIIGKRLTNAYGIWSMDDESGGNKVSSGYSLYPSASFFNHSCNPNVINIEKGRKVIFKLLRNIKKDEELCINYDSFINDDFEIRQNVLKEWFFDCLCERCVEEMNLKNTKK
;
A
#
# COMPACT_ATOMS: atom_id res chain seq x y z
N ASN A 1 21.32 36.61 -14.00
CA ASN A 1 19.91 36.13 -14.01
C ASN A 1 19.83 34.81 -13.23
N VAL A 2 19.76 34.92 -11.90
CA VAL A 2 19.90 33.81 -10.94
C VAL A 2 18.67 32.90 -10.96
N GLU A 3 17.50 33.48 -11.18
CA GLU A 3 16.21 32.78 -11.25
C GLU A 3 16.13 31.82 -12.44
N ARG A 4 16.61 32.24 -13.64
CA ARG A 4 16.72 31.35 -14.80
C ARG A 4 17.67 30.17 -14.56
N LEU A 5 18.78 30.38 -13.85
CA LEU A 5 19.73 29.32 -13.50
C LEU A 5 19.12 28.34 -12.47
N PHE A 6 18.36 28.86 -11.51
CA PHE A 6 17.63 28.06 -10.53
C PHE A 6 16.54 27.19 -11.17
N ILE A 7 15.70 27.77 -12.04
CA ILE A 7 14.67 27.05 -12.79
C ILE A 7 15.31 25.99 -13.71
N LYS A 8 16.40 26.34 -14.41
CA LYS A 8 17.13 25.38 -15.25
C LYS A 8 17.71 24.22 -14.42
N GLY A 9 18.22 24.49 -13.22
CA GLY A 9 18.70 23.47 -12.29
C GLY A 9 17.59 22.56 -11.76
N LEU A 10 16.41 23.12 -11.46
CA LEU A 10 15.24 22.33 -11.06
C LEU A 10 14.76 21.41 -12.18
N ASN A 11 14.65 21.93 -13.41
CA ASN A 11 14.22 21.17 -14.58
C ASN A 11 15.22 20.06 -14.93
N GLN A 12 16.53 20.32 -14.85
CA GLN A 12 17.55 19.29 -15.06
C GLN A 12 17.46 18.18 -14.02
N ARG A 13 17.26 18.53 -12.74
CA ARG A 13 17.12 17.54 -11.67
C ARG A 13 15.87 16.67 -11.84
N GLN A 14 14.77 17.27 -12.28
CA GLN A 14 13.53 16.54 -12.57
C GLN A 14 13.71 15.59 -13.77
N TYR A 15 14.34 16.06 -14.84
CA TYR A 15 14.70 15.23 -15.99
C TYR A 15 15.60 14.04 -15.61
N ASP A 16 16.62 14.26 -14.78
CA ASP A 16 17.52 13.20 -14.33
C ASP A 16 16.79 12.16 -13.46
N LEU A 17 15.81 12.58 -12.65
CA LEU A 17 14.96 11.70 -11.85
C LEU A 17 14.03 10.86 -12.75
N GLU A 18 13.40 11.49 -13.74
CA GLU A 18 12.54 10.81 -14.72
C GLU A 18 13.33 9.79 -15.55
N LYS A 19 14.56 10.13 -15.96
CA LYS A 19 15.44 9.22 -16.68
C LYS A 19 15.85 8.01 -15.84
N LYS A 20 16.19 8.22 -14.56
CA LYS A 20 16.49 7.13 -13.62
C LYS A 20 15.30 6.20 -13.42
N LYS A 21 14.12 6.79 -13.23
CA LYS A 21 12.86 6.06 -13.14
C LYS A 21 12.65 5.18 -14.38
N GLN A 22 12.76 5.74 -15.58
CA GLN A 22 12.61 4.98 -16.83
C GLN A 22 13.65 3.86 -16.99
N GLN A 23 14.89 4.09 -16.56
CA GLN A 23 15.94 3.07 -16.57
C GLN A 23 15.60 1.90 -15.62
N GLU A 24 15.20 2.20 -14.38
CA GLU A 24 14.79 1.17 -13.41
C GLU A 24 13.60 0.34 -13.92
N GLU A 25 12.63 0.99 -14.57
CA GLU A 25 11.50 0.31 -15.19
C GLU A 25 11.93 -0.62 -16.34
N ALA A 26 12.91 -0.20 -17.14
CA ALA A 26 13.46 -1.02 -18.23
C ALA A 26 14.24 -2.23 -17.70
N GLU A 27 15.05 -2.04 -16.66
CA GLU A 27 15.78 -3.12 -15.97
C GLU A 27 14.81 -4.14 -15.37
N LEU A 28 13.74 -3.68 -14.69
CA LEU A 28 12.73 -4.56 -14.11
C LEU A 28 12.04 -5.42 -15.19
N LYS A 29 11.70 -4.85 -16.35
CA LYS A 29 11.04 -5.59 -17.44
C LYS A 29 11.92 -6.69 -18.04
N GLN A 30 13.24 -6.58 -17.91
CA GLN A 30 14.20 -7.55 -18.44
C GLN A 30 14.62 -8.60 -17.40
N THR A 31 14.31 -8.38 -16.12
CA THR A 31 14.75 -9.29 -15.06
C THR A 31 13.98 -10.61 -15.11
N LYS A 32 14.70 -11.72 -14.92
CA LYS A 32 14.10 -13.06 -14.80
C LYS A 32 13.62 -13.35 -13.38
N ASP A 33 14.31 -12.76 -12.38
CA ASP A 33 13.96 -12.86 -10.97
C ASP A 33 13.57 -11.48 -10.45
N ILE A 34 12.26 -11.23 -10.45
CA ILE A 34 11.71 -9.94 -10.03
C ILE A 34 11.82 -9.74 -8.51
N GLU A 35 11.73 -10.82 -7.74
CA GLU A 35 11.74 -10.74 -6.29
C GLU A 35 13.13 -10.37 -5.77
N LEU A 36 14.16 -10.99 -6.35
CA LEU A 36 15.54 -10.63 -6.08
C LEU A 36 15.83 -9.18 -6.49
N PHE A 37 15.40 -8.76 -7.68
CA PHE A 37 15.59 -7.39 -8.15
C PHE A 37 14.93 -6.36 -7.21
N ILE A 38 13.67 -6.58 -6.83
CA ILE A 38 12.97 -5.70 -5.88
C ILE A 38 13.73 -5.66 -4.56
N SER A 39 14.14 -6.81 -4.03
CA SER A 39 14.87 -6.90 -2.76
C SER A 39 16.20 -6.14 -2.82
N GLN A 40 16.94 -6.23 -3.93
CA GLN A 40 18.17 -5.48 -4.15
C GLN A 40 17.92 -3.97 -4.17
N LYS A 41 16.90 -3.48 -4.88
CA LYS A 41 16.57 -2.03 -4.89
C LYS A 41 16.22 -1.50 -3.50
N TRP A 42 15.54 -2.30 -2.68
CA TRP A 42 15.28 -1.96 -1.28
C TRP A 42 16.56 -1.90 -0.42
N GLN A 43 17.50 -2.81 -0.63
CA GLN A 43 18.80 -2.80 0.04
C GLN A 43 19.67 -1.60 -0.40
N GLU A 44 19.70 -1.31 -1.70
CA GLU A 44 20.37 -0.14 -2.26
C GLU A 44 19.83 1.15 -1.66
N ALA A 45 18.51 1.26 -1.49
CA ALA A 45 17.88 2.42 -0.88
C ALA A 45 18.36 2.65 0.57
N GLU A 46 18.44 1.60 1.38
CA GLU A 46 18.95 1.68 2.76
C GLU A 46 20.44 2.03 2.80
N MET A 47 21.27 1.38 1.98
CA MET A 47 22.69 1.70 1.89
C MET A 47 22.91 3.17 1.52
N ASN A 48 22.15 3.67 0.53
CA ASN A 48 22.19 5.07 0.13
C ASN A 48 21.81 6.01 1.28
N CYS A 49 20.74 5.69 2.03
CA CYS A 49 20.35 6.47 3.21
C CYS A 49 21.46 6.48 4.27
N GLN A 50 22.08 5.34 4.57
CA GLN A 50 23.17 5.23 5.55
C GLN A 50 24.40 6.04 5.13
N ILE A 51 24.80 6.00 3.86
CA ILE A 51 25.90 6.80 3.31
C ILE A 51 25.60 8.30 3.46
N LEU A 52 24.37 8.73 3.21
CA LEU A 52 23.98 10.13 3.35
C LEU A 52 23.97 10.56 4.83
N LEU A 53 23.44 9.72 5.73
CA LEU A 53 23.43 9.97 7.16
C LEU A 53 24.86 10.04 7.75
N SER A 54 25.79 9.21 7.28
CA SER A 54 27.19 9.25 7.73
C SER A 54 27.88 10.54 7.28
N LYS A 55 27.67 10.97 6.04
CA LYS A 55 28.14 12.27 5.52
C LYS A 55 27.57 13.45 6.31
N LEU A 56 26.32 13.37 6.77
CA LEU A 56 25.71 14.39 7.63
C LEU A 56 26.36 14.45 9.00
N LYS A 57 26.61 13.30 9.66
CA LYS A 57 27.31 13.25 10.96
C LYS A 57 28.69 13.90 10.88
N LEU A 58 29.41 13.72 9.76
CA LEU A 58 30.70 14.37 9.51
C LEU A 58 30.57 15.90 9.29
N LYS A 59 29.46 16.37 8.71
CA LYS A 59 29.21 17.79 8.39
C LYS A 59 28.48 18.58 9.50
N GLN A 60 27.98 17.93 10.55
CA GLN A 60 27.28 18.56 11.68
C GLN A 60 28.11 19.61 12.45
N ARG A 61 29.38 19.84 12.08
CA ARG A 61 30.16 20.99 12.53
C ARG A 61 29.84 22.33 11.83
N LYS A 62 29.04 22.40 10.74
CA LYS A 62 28.90 23.67 9.98
C LYS A 62 27.54 24.16 9.41
N ASN A 63 26.43 23.41 9.33
CA ASN A 63 25.09 24.01 9.04
C ASN A 63 23.96 22.96 8.93
N LEU A 64 22.87 23.14 9.67
CA LEU A 64 21.66 22.29 9.66
C LEU A 64 20.79 22.47 8.39
N ASN A 65 20.98 23.56 7.64
CA ASN A 65 20.19 23.89 6.44
C ASN A 65 20.37 22.93 5.25
N ASN A 66 21.27 21.93 5.35
CA ASN A 66 21.55 20.96 4.29
C ASN A 66 20.61 19.72 4.30
N LEU A 67 19.79 19.51 5.35
CA LEU A 67 18.91 18.34 5.41
C LEU A 67 17.75 18.42 4.39
N THR A 68 17.23 19.61 4.13
CA THR A 68 16.04 19.80 3.28
C THR A 68 16.25 19.34 1.83
N TYR A 69 17.48 19.34 1.33
CA TYR A 69 17.78 18.88 -0.04
C TYR A 69 17.81 17.34 -0.18
N LEU A 70 17.92 16.64 0.95
CA LEU A 70 17.98 15.17 1.03
C LEU A 70 16.59 14.55 1.16
N ILE A 71 15.64 15.30 1.72
CA ILE A 71 14.24 14.89 1.80
C ILE A 71 13.65 15.00 0.38
N PRO A 72 13.14 13.89 -0.19
CA PRO A 72 12.53 13.93 -1.51
C PRO A 72 11.24 14.75 -1.49
N LYS A 73 10.93 15.40 -2.62
CA LYS A 73 9.59 15.94 -2.85
C LYS A 73 8.62 14.75 -2.99
N ILE A 74 7.50 14.84 -2.31
CA ILE A 74 6.42 13.84 -2.32
C ILE A 74 5.15 14.47 -2.88
N ASP A 75 4.37 13.67 -3.58
CA ASP A 75 3.00 14.02 -4.01
C ASP A 75 1.96 13.60 -2.96
N GLU A 76 0.68 13.85 -3.24
CA GLU A 76 -0.44 13.54 -2.34
C GLU A 76 -0.58 12.03 -2.08
N ASP A 77 -0.40 11.20 -3.11
CA ASP A 77 -0.50 9.74 -2.97
C ASP A 77 0.63 9.21 -2.08
N GLU A 78 1.86 9.68 -2.31
CA GLU A 78 3.03 9.36 -1.50
C GLU A 78 2.88 9.84 -0.06
N TYR A 79 2.31 11.02 0.15
CA TYR A 79 2.01 11.55 1.47
C TYR A 79 1.01 10.68 2.23
N MET A 80 -0.07 10.27 1.57
CA MET A 80 -1.09 9.39 2.18
C MET A 80 -0.49 8.03 2.55
N GLU A 81 0.37 7.47 1.70
CA GLU A 81 1.10 6.23 1.98
C GLU A 81 2.06 6.39 3.18
N ILE A 82 2.83 7.49 3.22
CA ILE A 82 3.74 7.80 4.34
C ILE A 82 2.95 7.91 5.65
N LYS A 83 1.82 8.62 5.65
CA LYS A 83 0.96 8.80 6.82
C LYS A 83 0.45 7.45 7.35
N TYR A 84 0.00 6.57 6.44
CA TYR A 84 -0.42 5.22 6.78
C TYR A 84 0.73 4.40 7.40
N ILE A 85 1.90 4.40 6.76
CA ILE A 85 3.09 3.69 7.26
C ILE A 85 3.47 4.17 8.66
N ILE A 86 3.56 5.49 8.88
CA ILE A 86 3.89 6.05 10.19
C ILE A 86 2.87 5.60 11.25
N GLY A 87 1.58 5.52 10.90
CA GLY A 87 0.54 4.99 11.77
C GLY A 87 0.86 3.58 12.25
N ILE A 88 1.24 2.68 11.35
CA ILE A 88 1.61 1.30 11.69
C ILE A 88 2.90 1.24 12.52
N LEU A 89 3.95 1.98 12.12
CA LEU A 89 5.20 2.04 12.88
C LEU A 89 4.97 2.53 14.31
N PHE A 90 4.05 3.49 14.49
CA PHE A 90 3.66 3.96 15.82
C PHE A 90 2.93 2.89 16.64
N GLN A 91 2.03 2.10 16.03
CA GLN A 91 1.40 0.97 16.72
C GLN A 91 2.43 -0.09 17.13
N MET A 92 3.40 -0.41 16.27
CA MET A 92 4.50 -1.31 16.60
C MET A 92 5.33 -0.77 17.78
N TYR A 93 5.72 0.51 17.72
CA TYR A 93 6.43 1.16 18.82
C TYR A 93 5.64 1.13 20.13
N LYS A 94 4.34 1.43 20.08
CA LYS A 94 3.45 1.43 21.26
C LYS A 94 3.36 0.04 21.87
N ARG A 95 3.20 -1.01 21.05
CA ARG A 95 3.19 -2.41 21.51
C ARG A 95 4.48 -2.73 22.26
N ASP A 96 5.62 -2.42 21.66
CA ASP A 96 6.92 -2.82 22.20
C ASP A 96 7.36 -1.97 23.41
N ASN A 97 6.80 -0.77 23.64
CA ASN A 97 7.28 0.17 24.66
C ASN A 97 6.21 0.62 25.69
N CYS A 98 4.92 0.43 25.42
CA CYS A 98 3.83 0.96 26.26
C CYS A 98 2.88 -0.11 26.79
N GLU A 99 2.90 -1.36 26.30
CA GLU A 99 2.01 -2.45 26.77
C GLU A 99 2.55 -3.18 28.04
N ASN A 100 3.39 -2.52 28.86
CA ASN A 100 3.84 -3.05 30.15
C ASN A 100 2.85 -2.80 31.31
N ASP A 101 1.73 -2.12 31.08
CA ASP A 101 0.67 -2.01 32.08
C ASP A 101 -0.15 -3.31 32.12
N LYS A 102 0.03 -4.00 33.24
CA LYS A 102 -0.43 -5.35 33.58
C LYS A 102 -1.93 -5.55 33.39
N LEU A 103 -2.25 -6.73 32.85
CA LEU A 103 -3.44 -7.54 33.11
C LEU A 103 -4.74 -7.13 32.39
N SER A 104 -5.30 -8.10 31.64
CA SER A 104 -6.67 -8.14 31.09
C SER A 104 -6.98 -7.35 29.82
N SER A 105 -6.38 -7.75 28.70
CA SER A 105 -6.98 -7.86 27.35
C SER A 105 -5.86 -7.71 26.33
N VAL A 106 -5.80 -8.61 25.35
CA VAL A 106 -5.10 -8.29 24.11
C VAL A 106 -5.79 -7.04 23.59
N SER A 107 -5.13 -5.88 23.67
CA SER A 107 -5.66 -4.65 23.07
C SER A 107 -5.99 -5.00 21.62
N LEU A 108 -7.16 -4.58 21.12
CA LEU A 108 -7.56 -4.84 19.72
C LEU A 108 -6.42 -4.46 18.74
N SER A 109 -5.63 -3.43 19.08
CA SER A 109 -4.43 -3.04 18.32
C SER A 109 -3.31 -4.10 18.30
N SER A 110 -3.11 -4.85 19.38
CA SER A 110 -2.07 -5.88 19.50
C SER A 110 -2.45 -7.13 18.70
N LEU A 111 -3.73 -7.54 18.77
CA LEU A 111 -4.27 -8.63 17.93
C LEU A 111 -4.24 -8.25 16.46
N ASP A 112 -4.67 -7.03 16.10
CA ASP A 112 -4.64 -6.55 14.72
C ASP A 112 -3.22 -6.55 14.15
N LEU A 113 -2.21 -6.14 14.93
CA LEU A 113 -0.80 -6.22 14.51
C LEU A 113 -0.30 -7.65 14.31
N GLN A 114 -0.76 -8.61 15.12
CA GLN A 114 -0.45 -10.03 14.95
C GLN A 114 -1.10 -10.57 13.66
N ILE A 115 -2.40 -10.32 13.48
CA ILE A 115 -3.15 -10.73 12.30
C ILE A 115 -2.55 -10.11 11.03
N PHE A 116 -2.13 -8.83 11.09
CA PHE A 116 -1.46 -8.14 10.00
C PHE A 116 -0.19 -8.86 9.52
N GLN A 117 0.46 -9.69 10.35
CA GLN A 117 1.61 -10.47 9.89
C GLN A 117 1.23 -11.53 8.86
N PHE A 118 -0.01 -12.03 8.92
CA PHE A 118 -0.50 -13.15 8.11
C PHE A 118 -1.29 -12.75 6.86
N ILE A 119 -1.73 -11.50 6.74
CA ILE A 119 -2.45 -11.06 5.53
C ILE A 119 -1.53 -11.06 4.30
N GLN A 120 -2.11 -11.35 3.14
CA GLN A 120 -1.38 -11.50 1.89
C GLN A 120 -0.71 -10.20 1.44
N SER A 121 0.53 -10.28 0.96
CA SER A 121 1.22 -9.20 0.25
C SER A 121 1.15 -9.48 -1.25
N ASN A 122 0.80 -8.47 -2.03
CA ASN A 122 0.80 -8.54 -3.50
C ASN A 122 1.71 -7.46 -4.10
N ASP A 123 2.81 -7.13 -3.41
CA ASP A 123 3.77 -6.12 -3.83
C ASP A 123 4.48 -6.50 -5.13
N ILE A 124 4.84 -7.78 -5.28
CA ILE A 124 5.55 -8.27 -6.47
C ILE A 124 4.68 -8.10 -7.72
N GLU A 125 3.43 -8.54 -7.64
CA GLU A 125 2.45 -8.46 -8.72
C GLU A 125 2.13 -7.00 -9.05
N LYS A 126 1.97 -6.14 -8.02
CA LYS A 126 1.72 -4.72 -8.24
C LYS A 126 2.90 -4.00 -8.88
N ILE A 127 4.13 -4.28 -8.43
CA ILE A 127 5.35 -3.71 -9.03
C ILE A 127 5.56 -4.25 -10.45
N ARG A 128 5.26 -5.53 -10.71
CA ARG A 128 5.32 -6.10 -12.06
C ARG A 128 4.38 -5.35 -13.02
N LYS A 129 3.15 -5.07 -12.57
CA LYS A 129 2.15 -4.36 -13.36
C LYS A 129 2.43 -2.86 -13.48
N TYR A 130 2.97 -2.25 -12.43
CA TYR A 130 3.27 -0.82 -12.33
C TYR A 130 4.72 -0.58 -11.86
N PRO A 131 5.71 -0.79 -12.75
CA PRO A 131 7.14 -0.71 -12.41
C PRO A 131 7.57 0.60 -11.72
N TYR A 132 6.95 1.72 -12.07
CA TYR A 132 7.23 3.03 -11.49
C TYR A 132 7.08 3.10 -9.96
N LEU A 133 6.23 2.23 -9.39
CA LEU A 133 5.96 2.22 -7.95
C LEU A 133 7.21 1.86 -7.16
N LEU A 134 8.08 0.98 -7.68
CA LEU A 134 9.31 0.61 -7.00
C LEU A 134 10.20 1.83 -6.74
N HIS A 135 10.29 2.74 -7.72
CA HIS A 135 11.03 3.99 -7.56
C HIS A 135 10.39 4.88 -6.48
N SER A 136 9.07 5.07 -6.54
CA SER A 136 8.35 5.86 -5.53
C SER A 136 8.56 5.30 -4.11
N TYR A 137 8.42 3.99 -3.93
CA TYR A 137 8.56 3.33 -2.64
C TYR A 137 9.97 3.45 -2.07
N THR A 138 11.00 3.20 -2.87
CA THR A 138 12.40 3.14 -2.42
C THR A 138 13.08 4.51 -2.39
N ASN A 139 12.87 5.35 -3.41
CA ASN A 139 13.59 6.62 -3.59
C ASN A 139 12.86 7.83 -3.02
N LYS A 140 11.55 7.73 -2.77
CA LYS A 140 10.77 8.82 -2.18
C LYS A 140 10.25 8.45 -0.79
N ILE A 141 9.33 7.49 -0.69
CA ILE A 141 8.66 7.14 0.57
C ILE A 141 9.67 6.68 1.63
N TYR A 142 10.49 5.68 1.32
CA TYR A 142 11.46 5.14 2.27
C TYR A 142 12.49 6.19 2.74
N LYS A 143 13.01 7.01 1.80
CA LYS A 143 13.95 8.09 2.13
C LYS A 143 13.30 9.16 2.99
N PHE A 144 12.06 9.55 2.67
CA PHE A 144 11.30 10.50 3.49
C PHE A 144 11.17 9.98 4.93
N LEU A 145 10.74 8.72 5.10
CA LEU A 145 10.63 8.09 6.42
C LEU A 145 11.99 8.12 7.15
N LYS A 146 13.08 7.73 6.49
CA LYS A 146 14.42 7.72 7.09
C LYS A 146 14.90 9.10 7.54
N PHE A 147 14.67 10.15 6.76
CA PHE A 147 15.22 11.48 7.05
C PHE A 147 14.30 12.36 7.90
N SER A 148 12.98 12.15 7.85
CA SER A 148 11.98 13.05 8.46
C SER A 148 11.34 12.48 9.72
N THR A 149 11.37 11.16 9.93
CA THR A 149 10.66 10.53 11.06
C THR A 149 11.45 10.57 12.38
N LEU A 150 10.73 10.66 13.50
CA LEU A 150 11.26 10.71 14.86
C LEU A 150 12.25 9.57 15.16
N ARG A 151 13.31 9.89 15.92
CA ARG A 151 14.37 8.93 16.31
C ARG A 151 13.84 7.65 16.95
N LYS A 152 12.76 7.74 17.73
CA LYS A 152 12.12 6.59 18.40
C LYS A 152 11.51 5.57 17.43
N LEU A 153 11.13 6.01 16.23
CA LEU A 153 10.53 5.14 15.21
C LEU A 153 11.57 4.60 14.22
N GLN A 154 12.78 5.17 14.17
CA GLN A 154 13.86 4.74 13.26
C GLN A 154 14.19 3.24 13.33
N PRO A 155 14.16 2.56 14.49
CA PRO A 155 14.38 1.11 14.57
C PRO A 155 13.38 0.28 13.76
N TYR A 156 12.19 0.81 13.48
CA TYR A 156 11.14 0.12 12.72
C TYR A 156 11.18 0.46 11.21
N ILE A 157 11.97 1.46 10.81
CA ILE A 157 12.13 1.86 9.41
C ILE A 157 13.21 1.00 8.77
N ILE A 158 12.87 -0.26 8.47
CA ILE A 158 13.76 -1.24 7.84
C ILE A 158 13.14 -1.63 6.49
N PRO A 159 13.93 -1.88 5.43
CA PRO A 159 13.37 -2.10 4.09
C PRO A 159 12.32 -3.22 4.05
N SER A 160 12.56 -4.34 4.74
CA SER A 160 11.62 -5.45 4.84
C SER A 160 10.29 -5.07 5.51
N ILE A 161 10.34 -4.29 6.59
CA ILE A 161 9.14 -3.83 7.31
C ILE A 161 8.34 -2.88 6.43
N ILE A 162 8.99 -1.87 5.85
CA ILE A 162 8.30 -0.87 5.02
C ILE A 162 7.70 -1.52 3.77
N ARG A 163 8.47 -2.39 3.09
CA ARG A 163 7.97 -3.18 1.95
C ARG A 163 6.77 -4.02 2.35
N SER A 164 6.83 -4.73 3.48
CA SER A 164 5.71 -5.55 3.96
C SER A 164 4.47 -4.71 4.26
N ILE A 165 4.63 -3.51 4.84
CA ILE A 165 3.51 -2.62 5.14
C ILE A 165 2.79 -2.17 3.85
N ILE A 166 3.56 -1.70 2.87
CA ILE A 166 3.05 -1.25 1.57
C ILE A 166 2.38 -2.41 0.83
N GLY A 167 3.08 -3.54 0.74
CA GLY A 167 2.63 -4.72 0.00
C GLY A 167 1.31 -5.30 0.50
N LYS A 168 1.16 -5.35 1.83
CA LYS A 168 -0.08 -5.80 2.47
C LYS A 168 -1.21 -4.80 2.29
N ARG A 169 -0.96 -3.50 2.35
CA ARG A 169 -2.03 -2.50 2.14
C ARG A 169 -2.68 -2.63 0.76
N LEU A 170 -1.87 -2.84 -0.30
CA LEU A 170 -2.28 -2.74 -1.70
C LEU A 170 -3.54 -3.54 -2.08
N THR A 171 -3.79 -4.66 -1.40
CA THR A 171 -4.90 -5.59 -1.71
C THR A 171 -5.67 -6.01 -0.47
N ASN A 172 -5.58 -5.23 0.62
CA ASN A 172 -6.30 -5.52 1.86
C ASN A 172 -6.98 -4.28 2.46
N ALA A 173 -6.75 -3.09 1.89
CA ALA A 173 -7.32 -1.85 2.37
C ALA A 173 -8.75 -1.63 1.85
N TYR A 174 -9.59 -1.09 2.72
CA TYR A 174 -10.95 -0.66 2.41
C TYR A 174 -10.95 0.84 2.14
N GLY A 175 -11.58 1.27 1.05
CA GLY A 175 -11.84 2.68 0.80
C GLY A 175 -12.77 3.25 1.88
N ILE A 176 -12.57 4.51 2.24
CA ILE A 176 -13.50 5.27 3.07
C ILE A 176 -14.13 6.30 2.15
N TRP A 177 -15.44 6.23 1.99
CA TRP A 177 -16.18 7.14 1.12
C TRP A 177 -17.02 8.11 1.94
N SER A 178 -16.92 9.39 1.63
CA SER A 178 -17.82 10.44 2.13
C SER A 178 -18.85 10.78 1.07
N MET A 179 -20.07 11.08 1.49
CA MET A 179 -21.03 11.73 0.62
C MET A 179 -20.61 13.19 0.47
N ASP A 180 -20.46 13.64 -0.76
CA ASP A 180 -20.28 15.05 -1.05
C ASP A 180 -21.66 15.66 -1.33
N ASP A 181 -22.16 16.39 -0.33
CA ASP A 181 -23.45 17.06 -0.37
C ASP A 181 -23.44 18.23 -1.38
N GLU A 182 -22.26 18.76 -1.76
CA GLU A 182 -22.13 19.89 -2.68
C GLU A 182 -22.09 19.46 -4.16
N SER A 183 -21.63 18.23 -4.47
CA SER A 183 -21.55 17.71 -5.85
C SER A 183 -22.72 16.83 -6.26
N GLY A 184 -23.87 16.97 -5.58
CA GLY A 184 -25.12 16.28 -5.95
C GLY A 184 -25.17 14.80 -5.52
N GLY A 185 -24.52 14.44 -4.41
CA GLY A 185 -24.59 13.08 -3.85
C GLY A 185 -23.56 12.11 -4.41
N ASN A 186 -22.47 12.61 -5.01
CA ASN A 186 -21.37 11.75 -5.45
C ASN A 186 -20.54 11.29 -4.24
N LYS A 187 -20.05 10.04 -4.30
CA LYS A 187 -19.12 9.49 -3.31
C LYS A 187 -17.72 10.02 -3.60
N VAL A 188 -17.13 10.75 -2.66
CA VAL A 188 -15.74 11.19 -2.71
C VAL A 188 -14.90 10.30 -1.81
N SER A 189 -13.75 9.85 -2.30
CA SER A 189 -12.80 9.07 -1.50
C SER A 189 -12.20 9.99 -0.42
N SER A 190 -12.47 9.66 0.84
CA SER A 190 -11.90 10.31 2.02
C SER A 190 -10.59 9.67 2.48
N GLY A 191 -10.19 8.54 1.86
CA GLY A 191 -8.98 7.80 2.19
C GLY A 191 -9.23 6.30 2.24
N TYR A 192 -8.41 5.59 3.01
CA TYR A 192 -8.54 4.15 3.20
C TYR A 192 -8.23 3.74 4.64
N SER A 193 -8.69 2.56 5.02
CA SER A 193 -8.37 1.92 6.29
C SER A 193 -8.11 0.43 6.08
N LEU A 194 -7.21 -0.13 6.86
CA LEU A 194 -6.93 -1.56 6.83
C LEU A 194 -7.45 -2.18 8.13
N TYR A 195 -8.26 -3.22 7.98
CA TYR A 195 -8.86 -3.97 9.08
C TYR A 195 -8.35 -5.41 8.97
N PRO A 196 -7.25 -5.79 9.64
CA PRO A 196 -6.56 -7.06 9.38
C PRO A 196 -7.46 -8.29 9.46
N SER A 197 -8.38 -8.32 10.43
CA SER A 197 -9.36 -9.41 10.58
C SER A 197 -10.38 -9.48 9.45
N ALA A 198 -10.79 -8.34 8.89
CA ALA A 198 -11.72 -8.29 7.77
C ALA A 198 -11.07 -8.68 6.44
N SER A 199 -9.77 -8.45 6.29
CA SER A 199 -9.02 -8.76 5.08
C SER A 199 -8.95 -10.26 4.74
N PHE A 200 -9.47 -11.14 5.60
CA PHE A 200 -9.62 -12.58 5.33
C PHE A 200 -10.89 -12.94 4.54
N PHE A 201 -11.86 -12.03 4.40
CA PHE A 201 -13.01 -12.31 3.54
C PHE A 201 -12.55 -12.39 2.09
N ASN A 202 -12.72 -13.54 1.46
CA ASN A 202 -12.48 -13.72 0.02
C ASN A 202 -13.58 -13.08 -0.82
N HIS A 203 -13.30 -12.94 -2.11
CA HIS A 203 -14.25 -12.42 -3.09
C HIS A 203 -15.22 -13.48 -3.58
N SER A 204 -16.49 -13.13 -3.74
CA SER A 204 -17.45 -13.84 -4.59
C SER A 204 -18.34 -12.86 -5.35
N CYS A 205 -18.62 -13.17 -6.61
CA CYS A 205 -19.56 -12.41 -7.44
C CYS A 205 -21.04 -12.72 -7.12
N ASN A 206 -21.25 -13.72 -6.27
CA ASN A 206 -22.51 -14.01 -5.58
C ASN A 206 -22.20 -14.09 -4.07
N PRO A 207 -21.91 -12.95 -3.42
CA PRO A 207 -21.43 -12.92 -2.04
C PRO A 207 -22.54 -13.34 -1.08
N ASN A 208 -22.14 -13.86 0.08
CA ASN A 208 -23.06 -14.21 1.15
C ASN A 208 -22.93 -13.25 2.36
N VAL A 209 -21.96 -12.33 2.30
CA VAL A 209 -21.76 -11.23 3.25
C VAL A 209 -21.72 -9.89 2.50
N ILE A 210 -22.32 -8.86 3.09
CA ILE A 210 -22.17 -7.47 2.67
C ILE A 210 -21.37 -6.68 3.70
N ASN A 211 -20.43 -5.86 3.23
CA ASN A 211 -19.73 -4.85 4.03
C ASN A 211 -20.45 -3.50 3.92
N ILE A 212 -20.73 -2.89 5.07
CA ILE A 212 -21.42 -1.60 5.17
C ILE A 212 -20.51 -0.65 5.94
N GLU A 213 -20.09 0.41 5.26
CA GLU A 213 -19.29 1.48 5.85
C GLU A 213 -20.20 2.38 6.71
N LYS A 214 -19.79 2.63 7.96
CA LYS A 214 -20.47 3.55 8.89
C LYS A 214 -19.43 4.41 9.61
N GLY A 215 -19.10 5.55 9.01
CA GLY A 215 -18.04 6.42 9.50
C GLY A 215 -16.69 5.71 9.46
N ARG A 216 -16.05 5.52 10.63
CA ARG A 216 -14.74 4.84 10.75
C ARG A 216 -14.84 3.34 11.01
N LYS A 217 -16.03 2.75 10.82
CA LYS A 217 -16.30 1.33 11.06
C LYS A 217 -16.81 0.67 9.79
N VAL A 218 -16.46 -0.60 9.63
CA VAL A 218 -17.06 -1.48 8.63
C VAL A 218 -17.90 -2.52 9.36
N ILE A 219 -19.14 -2.71 8.93
CA ILE A 219 -20.08 -3.68 9.51
C ILE A 219 -20.32 -4.76 8.47
N PHE A 220 -20.09 -6.02 8.84
CA PHE A 220 -20.36 -7.16 7.99
C PHE A 220 -21.70 -7.78 8.36
N LYS A 221 -22.57 -8.01 7.37
CA LYS A 221 -23.89 -8.64 7.57
C LYS A 221 -24.08 -9.80 6.60
N LEU A 222 -24.70 -10.87 7.09
CA LEU A 222 -25.12 -11.98 6.23
C LEU A 222 -26.23 -11.51 5.29
N LEU A 223 -26.14 -11.87 4.01
CA LEU A 223 -27.18 -11.65 3.00
C LEU A 223 -28.21 -12.78 2.97
N ARG A 224 -27.85 -13.95 3.49
CA ARG A 224 -28.68 -15.15 3.56
C ARG A 224 -28.22 -16.05 4.71
N ASN A 225 -29.01 -17.06 5.01
CA ASN A 225 -28.57 -18.13 5.91
C ASN A 225 -27.36 -18.85 5.30
N ILE A 226 -26.41 -19.21 6.17
CA ILE A 226 -25.12 -19.83 5.83
C ILE A 226 -25.07 -21.21 6.47
N LYS A 227 -24.56 -22.21 5.75
CA LYS A 227 -24.35 -23.55 6.31
C LYS A 227 -23.12 -23.56 7.22
N LYS A 228 -23.05 -24.50 8.15
CA LYS A 228 -21.80 -24.75 8.89
C LYS A 228 -20.67 -25.02 7.90
N ASP A 229 -19.51 -24.42 8.14
CA ASP A 229 -18.29 -24.57 7.33
C ASP A 229 -18.37 -23.99 5.90
N GLU A 230 -19.45 -23.27 5.55
CA GLU A 230 -19.52 -22.49 4.31
C GLU A 230 -18.67 -21.23 4.44
N GLU A 231 -17.82 -20.99 3.44
CA GLU A 231 -16.94 -19.82 3.39
C GLU A 231 -17.74 -18.52 3.32
N LEU A 232 -17.32 -17.52 4.09
CA LEU A 232 -17.89 -16.18 4.02
C LEU A 232 -17.15 -15.36 2.98
N CYS A 233 -17.88 -14.88 1.97
CA CYS A 233 -17.33 -14.08 0.89
C CYS A 233 -18.07 -12.74 0.77
N ILE A 234 -17.29 -11.69 0.53
CA ILE A 234 -17.79 -10.35 0.21
C ILE A 234 -17.59 -10.07 -1.28
N ASN A 235 -18.14 -8.95 -1.77
CA ASN A 235 -17.72 -8.41 -3.06
C ASN A 235 -16.60 -7.37 -2.86
N TYR A 236 -15.59 -7.39 -3.73
CA TYR A 236 -14.46 -6.45 -3.74
C TYR A 236 -14.66 -5.27 -4.69
N ASP A 237 -15.60 -5.39 -5.63
CA ASP A 237 -15.84 -4.44 -6.70
C ASP A 237 -17.28 -3.92 -6.69
N SER A 238 -17.48 -2.79 -7.37
CA SER A 238 -18.79 -2.14 -7.52
C SER A 238 -19.58 -2.65 -8.74
N PHE A 239 -19.03 -3.62 -9.49
CA PHE A 239 -19.49 -4.04 -10.81
C PHE A 239 -20.21 -5.39 -10.75
N ILE A 240 -20.77 -5.75 -9.59
CA ILE A 240 -21.45 -7.03 -9.37
C ILE A 240 -22.54 -7.33 -10.42
N ASN A 241 -23.17 -6.29 -10.96
CA ASN A 241 -24.27 -6.43 -11.92
C ASN A 241 -23.81 -6.46 -13.38
N ASP A 242 -22.52 -6.31 -13.65
CA ASP A 242 -21.98 -6.28 -15.00
C ASP A 242 -21.71 -7.68 -15.57
N ASP A 243 -21.41 -7.71 -16.87
CA ASP A 243 -21.06 -8.91 -17.61
C ASP A 243 -19.81 -9.60 -17.05
N PHE A 244 -19.77 -10.93 -17.19
CA PHE A 244 -18.67 -11.80 -16.79
C PHE A 244 -17.27 -11.22 -17.07
N GLU A 245 -17.04 -10.75 -18.30
CA GLU A 245 -15.73 -10.26 -18.75
C GLU A 245 -15.32 -8.97 -18.05
N ILE A 246 -16.28 -8.07 -17.81
CA ILE A 246 -16.04 -6.82 -17.11
C ILE A 246 -15.65 -7.13 -15.66
N ARG A 247 -16.42 -7.99 -14.99
CA ARG A 247 -16.16 -8.39 -13.60
C ARG A 247 -14.78 -9.05 -13.46
N GLN A 248 -14.45 -10.03 -14.31
CA GLN A 248 -13.14 -10.66 -14.31
C GLN A 248 -12.00 -9.66 -14.56
N ASN A 249 -12.18 -8.74 -15.52
CA ASN A 249 -11.15 -7.76 -15.85
C ASN A 249 -10.88 -6.78 -14.70
N VAL A 250 -11.93 -6.32 -13.99
CA VAL A 250 -11.76 -5.47 -12.81
C VAL A 250 -11.03 -6.23 -11.69
N LEU A 251 -11.36 -7.51 -11.48
CA LEU A 251 -10.71 -8.33 -10.45
C LEU A 251 -9.23 -8.61 -10.70
N LYS A 252 -8.73 -8.40 -11.92
CA LYS A 252 -7.28 -8.47 -12.20
C LYS A 252 -6.45 -7.44 -11.42
N GLU A 253 -7.04 -6.40 -10.84
CA GLU A 253 -6.35 -5.52 -9.90
C GLU A 253 -5.98 -6.18 -8.56
N TRP A 254 -6.63 -7.30 -8.25
CA TRP A 254 -6.40 -8.13 -7.05
C TRP A 254 -5.54 -9.36 -7.33
N PHE A 255 -5.09 -9.52 -8.58
CA PHE A 255 -4.16 -10.58 -9.01
C PHE A 255 -4.66 -12.02 -8.86
N PHE A 256 -5.98 -12.22 -9.02
CA PHE A 256 -6.58 -13.55 -9.12
C PHE A 256 -7.61 -13.61 -10.25
N ASP A 257 -8.05 -14.82 -10.59
CA ASP A 257 -9.20 -15.09 -11.47
C ASP A 257 -10.36 -15.59 -10.60
N CYS A 258 -11.55 -14.99 -10.72
CA CYS A 258 -12.68 -15.42 -9.89
C CYS A 258 -13.27 -16.72 -10.42
N LEU A 259 -13.30 -17.74 -9.56
CA LEU A 259 -13.87 -19.06 -9.84
C LEU A 259 -15.09 -19.35 -8.95
N CYS A 260 -15.81 -18.32 -8.51
CA CYS A 260 -17.06 -18.52 -7.78
C CYS A 260 -18.12 -19.20 -8.65
N GLU A 261 -19.15 -19.77 -8.02
CA GLU A 261 -20.26 -20.49 -8.67
C GLU A 261 -20.79 -19.74 -9.90
N ARG A 262 -21.17 -18.47 -9.74
CA ARG A 262 -21.67 -17.62 -10.84
C ARG A 262 -20.67 -17.49 -11.99
N CYS A 263 -19.38 -17.31 -11.70
CA CYS A 263 -18.35 -17.17 -12.72
C CYS A 263 -18.10 -18.48 -13.48
N VAL A 264 -18.16 -19.62 -12.80
CA VAL A 264 -18.03 -20.94 -13.43
C VAL A 264 -19.23 -21.23 -14.34
N GLU A 265 -20.44 -20.93 -13.89
CA GLU A 265 -21.66 -21.08 -14.70
C GLU A 265 -21.63 -20.22 -15.97
N GLU A 266 -21.32 -18.92 -15.83
CA GLU A 266 -21.25 -17.99 -16.96
C GLU A 266 -20.13 -18.37 -17.94
N MET A 267 -18.99 -18.88 -17.46
CA MET A 267 -17.90 -19.39 -18.30
C MET A 267 -18.34 -20.61 -19.12
N ASN A 268 -19.03 -21.57 -18.49
CA ASN A 268 -19.52 -22.77 -19.16
C ASN A 268 -20.57 -22.44 -20.24
N LEU A 269 -21.48 -21.51 -19.95
CA LEU A 269 -22.48 -21.03 -20.92
C LEU A 269 -21.87 -20.33 -22.14
N LYS A 270 -20.69 -19.72 -21.98
CA LYS A 270 -19.96 -19.12 -23.10
C LYS A 270 -19.24 -20.18 -23.95
N ASN A 271 -18.67 -21.20 -23.31
CA ASN A 271 -17.95 -22.27 -24.00
C ASN A 271 -18.89 -23.16 -24.85
N THR A 272 -20.14 -23.32 -24.44
CA THR A 272 -21.14 -24.06 -25.23
C THR A 272 -21.74 -23.28 -26.40
N LYS A 273 -21.49 -21.96 -26.47
CA LYS A 273 -21.96 -21.06 -27.55
C LYS A 273 -20.88 -20.77 -28.60
N LYS A 274 -19.65 -21.25 -28.41
CA LYS A 274 -18.55 -21.19 -29.39
C LYS A 274 -18.47 -22.51 -30.16
#